data_AF-A0A8H4AW94-F1
#
_entry.id   AF-A0A8H4AW94-F1
#
_cell.length_a   1.000
_cell.length_b   1.000
_cell.length_c   1.000
_cell.angle_alpha   90.00
_cell.angle_beta   90.00
_cell.angle_gamma   90.00
#
_symmetry.space_group_name_H-M   'P 1'
#
loop_
_entity.id
_entity.type
_entity.pdbx_description
1 polymer ?
#
loop_
_entity_poly.entity_id
_entity_poly.type
_entity_poly.pdbx_seq_one_letter_code
_entity_poly.pdbx_strand_id
1 'polypeptide(L)'
;MIEDTNTDFFGLFDDNYFPNMYDVILTDVSSKDLHEEISDLLKAKYLTYSPAGEFKEVYGIIYGKHNRIFVSLPVKVKREAKNVHFLVDTGSPSTYICEEVYKSFKATIWNTSSPHSVLINNKATQVFLPPVNSHFTDVNVLGMDYLNTYRTKLIIDLENHYISLSFFGSLEQTDYQSYSLQYILGSVGEFILFGLVLLLIFRRMPYLFFFFSVVIVILFLLFFASIISDFMPFDFLSFYHKILGRANCFL
;
A
#
# COMPACT_ATOMS: atom_id res chain seq x y z
N MET A 1 -9.59 -33.91 -29.26
CA MET A 1 -8.51 -33.46 -28.34
C MET A 1 -7.86 -32.29 -29.05
N ILE A 2 -8.29 -31.08 -28.70
CA ILE A 2 -7.79 -29.83 -29.28
C ILE A 2 -7.04 -29.17 -28.14
N GLU A 3 -5.74 -28.96 -28.37
CA GLU A 3 -4.79 -28.41 -27.43
C GLU A 3 -5.13 -26.94 -27.18
N ASP A 4 -5.42 -26.62 -25.92
CA ASP A 4 -5.77 -25.31 -25.44
C ASP A 4 -4.47 -24.51 -25.27
N THR A 5 -4.10 -23.74 -26.29
CA THR A 5 -3.02 -22.75 -26.17
C THR A 5 -3.55 -21.55 -25.40
N ASN A 6 -3.50 -21.70 -24.07
CA ASN A 6 -3.60 -20.62 -23.10
C ASN A 6 -2.51 -19.59 -23.45
N THR A 7 -2.89 -18.64 -24.28
CA THR A 7 -2.06 -17.54 -24.75
C THR A 7 -2.13 -16.52 -23.63
N ASP A 8 -1.04 -16.42 -22.88
CA ASP A 8 -0.81 -15.41 -21.86
C ASP A 8 -1.18 -14.02 -22.41
N PHE A 9 -2.36 -13.55 -22.02
CA PHE A 9 -2.93 -12.26 -22.38
C PHE A 9 -2.32 -11.16 -21.51
N PHE A 10 -0.99 -11.09 -21.45
CA PHE A 10 -0.26 -9.97 -20.86
C PHE A 10 0.66 -9.41 -21.94
N GLY A 11 0.13 -8.36 -22.58
CA GLY A 11 0.65 -7.78 -23.79
C GLY A 11 2.12 -7.36 -23.72
N LEU A 12 2.74 -7.48 -24.89
CA LEU A 12 3.97 -6.85 -25.33
C LEU A 12 4.13 -5.45 -24.70
N PHE A 13 5.01 -5.32 -23.70
CA PHE A 13 5.56 -4.01 -23.34
C PHE A 13 6.47 -3.60 -24.49
N ASP A 14 6.07 -2.58 -25.25
CA ASP A 14 6.97 -1.93 -26.21
C ASP A 14 8.08 -1.24 -25.40
N ASP A 15 9.26 -1.83 -25.40
CA ASP A 15 10.45 -1.39 -24.70
C ASP A 15 11.02 -0.07 -25.26
N ASN A 16 10.43 0.46 -26.35
CA ASN A 16 10.83 1.73 -26.97
C ASN A 16 10.02 2.95 -26.51
N TYR A 17 9.13 2.79 -25.52
CA TYR A 17 8.39 3.93 -24.99
C TYR A 17 9.24 4.81 -24.06
N PHE A 18 9.63 6.00 -24.52
CA PHE A 18 10.34 6.97 -23.69
C PHE A 18 9.34 7.90 -22.98
N PRO A 19 9.45 8.11 -21.65
CA PRO A 19 8.57 9.02 -20.90
C PRO A 19 8.52 10.46 -21.45
N ASN A 20 9.55 10.90 -22.16
CA ASN A 20 9.58 12.23 -22.79
C ASN A 20 8.68 12.36 -24.03
N MET A 21 8.08 11.27 -24.52
CA MET A 21 7.15 11.26 -25.66
C MET A 21 5.68 11.26 -25.24
N TYR A 22 5.38 11.11 -23.94
CA TYR A 22 4.02 11.09 -23.45
C TYR A 22 3.39 12.47 -23.48
N ASP A 23 2.18 12.55 -24.02
CA ASP A 23 1.38 13.76 -24.00
C ASP A 23 -0.09 13.40 -23.81
N VAL A 24 -0.69 13.92 -22.74
CA VAL A 24 -2.13 13.88 -22.53
C VAL A 24 -2.69 15.26 -22.83
N ILE A 25 -3.57 15.34 -23.83
CA ILE A 25 -4.24 16.59 -24.18
C ILE A 25 -5.11 17.03 -23.00
N LEU A 26 -4.65 18.05 -22.28
CA LEU A 26 -5.31 18.61 -21.12
C LEU A 26 -5.66 20.07 -21.42
N THR A 27 -6.94 20.32 -21.72
CA THR A 27 -7.45 21.65 -22.09
C THR A 27 -8.46 22.20 -21.10
N ASP A 28 -8.89 21.37 -20.15
CA ASP A 28 -9.96 21.64 -19.19
C ASP A 28 -9.50 21.69 -17.73
N VAL A 29 -8.21 21.49 -17.48
CA VAL A 29 -7.61 21.56 -16.14
C VAL A 29 -6.31 22.34 -16.21
N SER A 30 -6.09 23.19 -15.21
CA SER A 30 -4.89 24.00 -15.01
C SER A 30 -4.38 23.86 -13.58
N SER A 31 -3.15 24.31 -13.31
CA SER A 31 -2.62 24.38 -11.93
C SER A 31 -3.53 25.19 -10.99
N LYS A 32 -4.21 26.23 -11.49
CA LYS A 32 -5.18 26.99 -10.68
C LYS A 32 -6.30 26.10 -10.14
N ASP A 33 -6.83 25.20 -10.97
CA ASP A 33 -7.88 24.27 -10.56
C ASP A 33 -7.40 23.32 -9.46
N LEU A 34 -6.12 22.89 -9.51
CA LEU A 34 -5.51 22.06 -8.46
C LEU A 34 -5.50 22.79 -7.11
N HIS A 35 -5.14 24.08 -7.09
CA HIS A 35 -5.10 24.89 -5.87
C HIS A 35 -6.47 25.25 -5.31
N GLU A 36 -7.46 25.42 -6.19
CA GLU A 36 -8.80 25.90 -5.83
C GLU A 36 -9.82 24.76 -5.87
N GLU A 37 -10.56 24.61 -6.96
CA GLU A 37 -11.76 23.78 -7.02
C GLU A 37 -11.51 22.28 -6.74
N ILE A 38 -10.43 21.71 -7.29
CA ILE A 38 -10.06 20.31 -7.05
C ILE A 38 -9.67 20.10 -5.58
N SER A 39 -8.99 21.05 -4.95
CA SER A 39 -8.64 21.00 -3.53
C SER A 39 -9.87 21.00 -2.63
N ASP A 40 -10.86 21.84 -2.96
CA ASP A 40 -12.10 21.93 -2.21
C ASP A 40 -12.94 20.65 -2.34
N LEU A 41 -13.04 20.10 -3.55
CA LEU A 41 -13.77 18.86 -3.83
C LEU A 41 -13.12 17.63 -3.18
N LEU A 42 -11.79 17.52 -3.23
CA LEU A 42 -11.02 16.45 -2.56
C LEU A 42 -10.94 16.63 -1.03
N LYS A 43 -11.35 17.80 -0.51
CA LYS A 43 -11.20 18.18 0.90
C LYS A 43 -9.75 18.10 1.39
N ALA A 44 -8.81 18.34 0.48
CA ALA A 44 -7.38 18.30 0.73
C ALA A 44 -6.71 19.44 -0.05
N LYS A 45 -6.06 20.36 0.66
CA LYS A 45 -5.43 21.51 0.00
C LYS A 45 -4.12 21.12 -0.71
N TYR A 46 -4.01 21.44 -1.98
CA TYR A 46 -2.83 21.17 -2.80
C TYR A 46 -1.57 21.83 -2.22
N LEU A 47 -0.45 21.11 -2.24
CA LEU A 47 0.88 21.54 -1.75
C LEU A 47 0.95 21.97 -0.28
N THR A 48 -0.07 21.65 0.51
CA THR A 48 -0.05 21.81 1.97
C THR A 48 0.54 20.59 2.65
N TYR A 49 1.09 20.76 3.86
CA TYR A 49 1.66 19.67 4.63
C TYR A 49 0.63 18.55 4.87
N SER A 50 1.08 17.32 4.67
CA SER A 50 0.29 16.11 4.89
C SER A 50 0.95 15.24 5.96
N PRO A 51 0.17 14.45 6.72
CA PRO A 51 0.72 13.28 7.41
C PRO A 51 1.54 12.42 6.44
N ALA A 52 2.68 11.93 6.90
CA ALA A 52 3.56 11.05 6.11
C ALA A 52 3.10 9.57 6.13
N GLY A 53 1.88 9.31 6.61
CA GLY A 53 1.31 7.97 6.69
C GLY A 53 0.85 7.44 5.34
N GLU A 54 0.66 6.12 5.28
CA GLU A 54 0.07 5.44 4.14
C GLU A 54 -1.46 5.39 4.30
N PHE A 55 -2.17 5.82 3.27
CA PHE A 55 -3.61 5.60 3.13
C PHE A 55 -3.86 4.21 2.54
N LYS A 56 -4.76 3.45 3.18
CA LYS A 56 -5.25 2.17 2.63
C LYS A 56 -6.21 2.37 1.48
N GLU A 57 -6.98 3.45 1.52
CA GLU A 57 -7.92 3.87 0.49
C GLU A 57 -7.97 5.39 0.48
N VAL A 58 -8.07 5.97 -0.71
CA VAL A 58 -8.38 7.38 -0.90
C VAL A 58 -9.60 7.53 -1.80
N TYR A 59 -10.43 8.52 -1.50
CA TYR A 59 -11.55 8.89 -2.35
C TYR A 59 -11.10 9.88 -3.41
N GLY A 60 -11.56 9.67 -4.64
CA GLY A 60 -11.32 10.56 -5.76
C GLY A 60 -12.56 11.40 -6.12
N ILE A 61 -12.38 12.26 -7.12
CA ILE A 61 -13.45 13.08 -7.71
C ILE A 61 -13.43 12.96 -9.23
N ILE A 62 -14.55 13.28 -9.86
CA ILE A 62 -14.65 13.55 -11.30
C ILE A 62 -14.60 15.07 -11.47
N TYR A 63 -13.71 15.56 -12.34
CA TYR A 63 -13.52 16.99 -12.57
C TYR A 63 -13.34 17.34 -14.05
N GLY A 64 -13.75 18.55 -14.42
CA GLY A 64 -13.54 19.11 -15.75
C GLY A 64 -14.51 18.57 -16.81
N LYS A 65 -14.46 19.16 -18.01
CA LYS A 65 -15.36 18.82 -19.12
C LYS A 65 -15.12 17.42 -19.65
N HIS A 66 -13.92 16.87 -19.46
CA HIS A 66 -13.57 15.52 -19.90
C HIS A 66 -13.74 14.47 -18.78
N ASN A 67 -14.44 14.79 -17.68
CA ASN A 67 -14.74 13.87 -16.58
C ASN A 67 -13.49 13.15 -16.04
N ARG A 68 -12.44 13.92 -15.78
CA ARG A 68 -11.14 13.41 -15.37
C ARG A 68 -11.15 13.02 -13.90
N ILE A 69 -10.48 11.91 -13.59
CA ILE A 69 -10.41 11.40 -12.23
C ILE A 69 -9.23 12.02 -11.51
N PHE A 70 -9.48 12.65 -10.37
CA PHE A 70 -8.44 13.17 -9.49
C PHE A 70 -8.45 12.48 -8.14
N VAL A 71 -7.26 12.26 -7.58
CA VAL A 71 -7.03 11.81 -6.20
C VAL A 71 -5.98 12.67 -5.53
N SER A 72 -6.07 12.84 -4.20
CA SER A 72 -5.03 13.47 -3.40
C SER A 72 -4.20 12.40 -2.70
N LEU A 73 -2.88 12.40 -2.91
CA LEU A 73 -1.95 11.49 -2.26
C LEU A 73 -0.83 12.27 -1.57
N PRO A 74 -0.31 11.77 -0.43
CA PRO A 74 0.82 12.40 0.22
C PRO A 74 2.08 12.06 -0.57
N VAL A 75 2.79 13.08 -1.02
CA VAL A 75 4.10 12.95 -1.67
C VAL A 75 5.16 13.39 -0.68
N LYS A 76 6.14 12.53 -0.45
CA LYS A 76 7.30 12.84 0.39
C LYS A 76 8.53 13.02 -0.48
N VAL A 77 9.13 14.20 -0.35
CA VAL A 77 10.45 14.52 -0.87
C VAL A 77 11.36 14.85 0.31
N LYS A 78 12.46 14.10 0.45
CA LYS A 78 13.36 14.17 1.62
C LYS A 78 12.60 13.91 2.94
N ARG A 79 12.39 14.94 3.76
CA ARG A 79 11.80 14.84 5.12
C ARG A 79 10.39 15.42 5.21
N GLU A 80 9.90 16.07 4.17
CA GLU A 80 8.61 16.74 4.16
C GLU A 80 7.62 15.95 3.30
N ALA A 81 6.36 15.91 3.74
CA ALA A 81 5.26 15.33 2.98
C ALA A 81 4.18 16.39 2.73
N LYS A 82 3.65 16.42 1.50
CA LYS A 82 2.58 17.35 1.10
C LYS A 82 1.50 16.63 0.33
N ASN A 83 0.28 17.15 0.39
CA ASN A 83 -0.82 16.70 -0.46
C ASN A 83 -0.55 17.10 -1.91
N VAL A 84 -0.54 16.13 -2.80
CA VAL A 84 -0.40 16.34 -4.24
C VAL A 84 -1.59 15.70 -4.93
N HIS A 85 -2.24 16.49 -5.79
CA HIS A 85 -3.37 16.05 -6.58
C HIS A 85 -2.87 15.48 -7.88
N PHE A 86 -3.33 14.26 -8.18
CA PHE A 86 -2.96 13.53 -9.37
C PHE A 86 -4.18 13.29 -10.24
N LEU A 87 -4.04 13.56 -11.53
CA LEU A 87 -4.85 12.98 -12.58
C LEU A 87 -4.54 11.48 -12.62
N VAL A 88 -5.53 10.62 -12.39
CA VAL A 88 -5.38 9.17 -12.56
C VAL A 88 -5.52 8.85 -14.04
N ASP A 89 -4.45 8.41 -14.68
CA ASP A 89 -4.43 8.10 -16.11
C ASP A 89 -3.95 6.67 -16.36
N THR A 90 -4.91 5.79 -16.66
CA THR A 90 -4.63 4.38 -16.96
C THR A 90 -3.97 4.17 -18.32
N GLY A 91 -3.99 5.18 -19.20
CA GLY A 91 -3.29 5.19 -20.49
C GLY A 91 -1.85 5.73 -20.38
N SER A 92 -1.48 6.36 -19.25
CA SER A 92 -0.12 6.80 -19.02
C SER A 92 0.77 5.61 -18.60
N PRO A 93 1.87 5.32 -19.31
CA PRO A 93 2.81 4.26 -18.89
C PRO A 93 3.71 4.69 -17.74
N SER A 94 3.74 5.97 -17.37
CA SER A 94 4.62 6.50 -16.33
C SER A 94 3.94 7.52 -15.43
N THR A 95 4.44 7.68 -14.22
CA THR A 95 3.96 8.68 -13.26
C THR A 95 4.77 9.97 -13.39
N TYR A 96 4.07 11.11 -13.43
CA TYR A 96 4.65 12.43 -13.62
C TYR A 96 4.31 13.37 -12.47
N ILE A 97 5.30 14.13 -12.04
CA ILE A 97 5.15 15.20 -11.03
C ILE A 97 5.63 16.51 -11.65
N CYS A 98 4.77 17.53 -11.63
CA CYS A 98 5.07 18.82 -12.23
C CYS A 98 6.15 19.59 -11.44
N GLU A 99 6.76 20.57 -12.11
CA GLU A 99 7.85 21.37 -11.54
C GLU A 99 7.43 22.10 -10.24
N GLU A 100 6.15 22.49 -10.16
CA GLU A 100 5.59 23.20 -9.02
C GLU A 100 5.71 22.40 -7.71
N VAL A 101 5.48 21.09 -7.76
CA VAL A 101 5.62 20.21 -6.60
C VAL A 101 7.05 20.28 -6.06
N TYR A 102 8.06 20.13 -6.92
CA TYR A 102 9.47 20.21 -6.53
C TYR A 102 9.86 21.58 -5.96
N LYS A 103 9.40 22.67 -6.59
CA LYS A 103 9.58 24.03 -6.08
C LYS A 103 9.01 24.18 -4.69
N SER A 104 7.84 23.60 -4.44
CA SER A 104 7.20 23.64 -3.12
C SER A 104 8.06 22.96 -2.03
N PHE A 105 8.84 21.94 -2.37
CA PHE A 105 9.78 21.25 -1.46
C PHE A 105 11.16 21.91 -1.38
N LYS A 106 11.36 23.04 -2.08
CA LYS A 106 12.68 23.68 -2.25
C LYS A 106 13.72 22.67 -2.75
N ALA A 107 13.30 21.74 -3.61
CA ALA A 107 14.15 20.71 -4.17
C ALA A 107 14.70 21.18 -5.53
N THR A 108 16.01 21.01 -5.73
CA THR A 108 16.65 21.27 -7.01
C THR A 108 16.42 20.09 -7.95
N ILE A 109 15.92 20.36 -9.15
CA ILE A 109 15.81 19.39 -10.25
C ILE A 109 17.13 19.44 -11.02
N TRP A 110 17.91 18.36 -10.97
CA TRP A 110 19.24 18.33 -11.59
C TRP A 110 19.23 17.81 -13.03
N ASN A 111 18.24 16.98 -13.38
CA ASN A 111 18.12 16.38 -14.71
C ASN A 111 16.66 16.06 -15.02
N THR A 112 16.10 16.74 -16.00
CA THR A 112 14.70 16.58 -16.43
C THR A 112 14.45 15.29 -17.22
N SER A 113 15.50 14.64 -17.70
CA SER A 113 15.43 13.45 -18.55
C SER A 113 15.58 12.13 -17.78
N SER A 114 15.91 12.19 -16.48
CA SER A 114 16.05 11.01 -15.62
C SER A 114 14.90 10.93 -14.62
N PRO A 115 14.46 9.72 -14.24
CA PRO A 115 13.48 9.57 -13.19
C PRO A 115 14.02 10.09 -11.85
N HIS A 116 13.13 10.62 -11.03
CA HIS A 116 13.38 11.04 -9.66
C HIS A 116 12.70 10.08 -8.70
N SER A 117 13.39 9.71 -7.63
CA SER A 117 12.81 8.87 -6.58
C SER A 117 12.10 9.75 -5.54
N VAL A 118 10.82 9.48 -5.32
CA VAL A 118 9.96 10.10 -4.30
C VAL A 118 9.17 9.02 -3.57
N LEU A 119 8.53 9.35 -2.44
CA LEU A 119 7.50 8.45 -1.89
C LEU A 119 6.12 9.01 -2.22
N ILE A 120 5.30 8.27 -2.96
CA ILE A 120 3.87 8.58 -3.15
C ILE A 120 3.07 7.61 -2.29
N ASN A 121 2.26 8.13 -1.38
CA ASN A 121 1.54 7.33 -0.40
C ASN A 121 2.46 6.43 0.43
N ASN A 122 3.64 6.95 0.80
CA ASN A 122 4.72 6.21 1.47
C ASN A 122 5.31 5.02 0.67
N LYS A 123 5.06 4.96 -0.64
CA LYS A 123 5.62 3.93 -1.54
C LYS A 123 6.68 4.53 -2.47
N ALA A 124 7.85 3.89 -2.55
CA ALA A 124 9.01 4.41 -3.28
C ALA A 124 8.84 4.33 -4.80
N THR A 125 8.55 5.47 -5.43
CA THR A 125 8.15 5.57 -6.84
C THR A 125 9.19 6.34 -7.64
N GLN A 126 9.49 5.86 -8.84
CA GLN A 126 10.23 6.62 -9.85
C GLN A 126 9.23 7.48 -10.61
N VAL A 127 9.46 8.80 -10.62
CA VAL A 127 8.58 9.75 -11.31
C VAL A 127 9.37 10.59 -12.29
N PHE A 128 8.69 11.03 -13.34
CA PHE A 128 9.27 11.90 -14.35
C PHE A 128 8.73 13.33 -14.22
N LEU A 129 9.43 14.29 -14.80
CA LEU A 129 8.84 15.58 -15.10
C LEU A 129 7.98 15.45 -16.36
N PRO A 130 6.82 16.12 -16.42
CA PRO A 130 6.08 16.28 -17.67
C PRO A 130 7.02 16.79 -18.78
N PRO A 131 6.90 16.29 -20.02
CA PRO A 131 7.71 16.81 -21.12
C PRO A 131 7.46 18.30 -21.34
N VAL A 132 8.52 19.07 -21.62
CA VAL A 132 8.48 20.55 -21.63
C VAL A 132 7.42 21.15 -22.57
N ASN A 133 7.09 20.45 -23.66
CA ASN A 133 6.11 20.90 -24.65
C ASN A 133 4.79 20.10 -24.60
N SER A 134 4.55 19.37 -23.51
CA SER A 134 3.30 18.63 -23.31
C SER A 134 2.17 19.55 -22.83
N HIS A 135 0.94 19.10 -23.00
CA HIS A 135 -0.25 19.84 -22.59
C HIS A 135 -0.55 19.73 -21.09
N PHE A 136 0.26 18.99 -20.33
CA PHE A 136 0.02 18.73 -18.90
C PHE A 136 1.21 19.13 -18.00
N THR A 137 2.02 20.10 -18.45
CA THR A 137 3.25 20.53 -17.74
C THR A 137 3.03 21.00 -16.30
N ASP A 138 1.82 21.45 -15.98
CA ASP A 138 1.40 21.98 -14.70
C ASP A 138 0.52 21.02 -13.88
N VAL A 139 0.29 19.79 -14.38
CA VAL A 139 -0.55 18.77 -13.73
C VAL A 139 0.24 17.50 -13.45
N ASN A 140 -0.01 16.89 -12.29
CA ASN A 140 0.60 15.61 -11.91
C ASN A 140 -0.24 14.46 -12.45
N VAL A 141 0.41 13.43 -12.96
CA VAL A 141 -0.24 12.25 -13.56
C VAL A 141 0.18 11.01 -12.78
N LEU A 142 -0.78 10.25 -12.29
CA LEU A 142 -0.56 8.93 -11.69
C LEU A 142 -0.75 7.88 -12.77
N GLY A 143 0.36 7.30 -13.23
CA GLY A 143 0.38 6.39 -14.36
C GLY A 143 0.28 4.92 -13.96
N MET A 144 0.21 4.07 -14.99
CA MET A 144 0.10 2.62 -14.88
C MET A 144 1.33 1.98 -14.24
N ASP A 145 2.51 2.59 -14.32
CA ASP A 145 3.69 2.15 -13.58
C ASP A 145 3.42 2.07 -12.08
N TYR A 146 2.85 3.12 -11.49
CA TYR A 146 2.51 3.18 -10.08
C TYR A 146 1.32 2.26 -9.75
N LEU A 147 0.24 2.37 -10.54
CA LEU A 147 -1.00 1.62 -10.30
C LEU A 147 -0.74 0.10 -10.34
N ASN A 148 0.03 -0.37 -11.32
CA ASN A 148 0.36 -1.79 -11.47
C ASN A 148 1.38 -2.24 -10.42
N THR A 149 2.46 -1.49 -10.19
CA THR A 149 3.51 -1.84 -9.21
C THR A 149 2.93 -2.06 -7.82
N TYR A 150 1.96 -1.25 -7.42
CA TYR A 150 1.35 -1.33 -6.10
C TYR A 150 -0.03 -2.01 -6.10
N ARG A 151 -0.40 -2.68 -7.20
CA ARG A 151 -1.65 -3.44 -7.36
C ARG A 151 -2.86 -2.65 -6.87
N THR A 152 -2.93 -1.37 -7.25
CA THR A 152 -3.98 -0.48 -6.78
C THR A 152 -5.32 -0.93 -7.36
N LYS A 153 -6.37 -0.93 -6.56
CA LYS A 153 -7.74 -1.13 -7.04
C LYS A 153 -8.38 0.23 -7.26
N LEU A 154 -8.62 0.56 -8.53
CA LEU A 154 -9.40 1.71 -8.94
C LEU A 154 -10.86 1.29 -9.12
N ILE A 155 -11.76 1.90 -8.35
CA ILE A 155 -13.21 1.76 -8.49
C ILE A 155 -13.75 3.06 -9.06
N ILE A 156 -14.48 2.98 -10.16
CA ILE A 156 -15.19 4.09 -10.78
C ILE A 156 -16.66 3.70 -10.87
N ASP A 157 -17.47 4.29 -10.01
CA ASP A 157 -18.91 4.14 -10.00
C ASP A 157 -19.53 5.48 -10.39
N LEU A 158 -19.87 5.59 -11.68
CA LEU A 158 -20.42 6.81 -12.27
C LEU A 158 -21.87 7.07 -11.82
N GLU A 159 -22.62 6.03 -11.45
CA GLU A 159 -24.00 6.18 -10.98
C GLU A 159 -24.02 6.83 -9.60
N ASN A 160 -23.23 6.28 -8.68
CA ASN A 160 -23.12 6.77 -7.31
C ASN A 160 -22.11 7.92 -7.16
N HIS A 161 -21.50 8.38 -8.26
CA HIS A 161 -20.43 9.39 -8.27
C HIS A 161 -19.31 9.07 -7.28
N TYR A 162 -18.98 7.79 -7.18
CA TYR A 162 -18.03 7.25 -6.22
C TYR A 162 -16.76 6.83 -6.95
N ILE A 163 -15.64 7.40 -6.53
CA ILE A 163 -14.32 6.99 -6.99
C ILE A 163 -13.50 6.63 -5.76
N SER A 164 -12.85 5.47 -5.80
CA SER A 164 -11.81 5.17 -4.83
C SER A 164 -10.60 4.50 -5.43
N LEU A 165 -9.45 4.79 -4.81
CA LEU A 165 -8.18 4.15 -5.10
C LEU A 165 -7.72 3.45 -3.81
N SER A 166 -7.77 2.13 -3.82
CA SER A 166 -7.34 1.29 -2.70
C SER A 166 -5.97 0.70 -2.92
N PHE A 167 -5.19 0.65 -1.84
CA PHE A 167 -3.84 0.14 -1.78
C PHE A 167 -3.86 -1.13 -0.93
N PHE A 168 -3.73 -2.28 -1.58
CA PHE A 168 -3.52 -3.51 -0.82
C PHE A 168 -2.10 -3.46 -0.24
N GLY A 169 -2.01 -3.59 1.08
CA GLY A 169 -0.72 -3.80 1.72
C GLY A 169 -0.07 -5.04 1.11
N SER A 170 1.25 -5.01 0.93
CA SER A 170 2.06 -6.14 0.47
C SER A 170 2.08 -7.33 1.45
N LEU A 171 1.10 -7.43 2.36
CA LEU A 171 0.96 -8.46 3.39
C LEU A 171 -0.25 -9.37 3.18
N GLU A 172 -1.06 -9.15 2.13
CA GLU A 172 -2.02 -10.16 1.64
C GLU A 172 -1.60 -10.65 0.25
N GLN A 173 -0.33 -11.03 0.12
CA GLN A 173 0.02 -12.09 -0.82
C GLN A 173 -0.60 -13.40 -0.28
N THR A 174 -1.85 -13.68 -0.64
CA THR A 174 -2.19 -15.08 -0.93
C THR A 174 -1.42 -15.45 -2.18
N ASP A 175 -0.18 -15.90 -1.98
CA ASP A 175 0.62 -16.57 -2.99
C ASP A 175 -0.17 -17.77 -3.51
N TYR A 176 -0.77 -17.63 -4.68
CA TYR A 176 -0.91 -18.77 -5.59
C TYR A 176 0.43 -18.97 -6.27
N GLN A 177 1.46 -19.33 -5.50
CA GLN A 177 2.64 -19.98 -6.03
C GLN A 177 2.43 -21.49 -5.94
N SER A 178 2.57 -22.18 -7.08
CA SER A 178 2.67 -23.63 -7.09
C SER A 178 3.93 -24.02 -6.31
N TYR A 179 3.77 -24.50 -5.08
CA TYR A 179 4.87 -25.08 -4.34
C TYR A 179 5.41 -26.28 -5.13
N SER A 180 6.70 -26.26 -5.43
CA SER A 180 7.39 -27.46 -5.87
C SER A 180 7.29 -28.50 -4.75
N LEU A 181 6.94 -29.74 -5.10
CA LEU A 181 6.80 -30.87 -4.16
C LEU A 181 8.06 -31.15 -3.32
N GLN A 182 9.17 -30.49 -3.65
CA GLN A 182 10.45 -30.62 -2.98
C GLN A 182 10.49 -29.93 -1.60
N TYR A 183 9.68 -28.90 -1.36
CA TYR A 183 9.62 -28.21 -0.05
C TYR A 183 8.69 -28.91 0.96
N ILE A 184 7.63 -29.58 0.48
CA ILE A 184 6.71 -30.34 1.33
C ILE A 184 7.40 -31.60 1.89
N LEU A 185 8.33 -32.19 1.14
CA LEU A 185 9.07 -33.37 1.58
C LEU A 185 10.10 -33.07 2.69
N GLY A 186 10.68 -31.85 2.71
CA GLY A 186 11.64 -31.43 3.74
C GLY A 186 10.97 -31.13 5.08
N SER A 187 9.82 -30.46 5.08
CA SER A 187 9.17 -30.04 6.33
C SER A 187 8.42 -31.19 7.02
N VAL A 188 7.77 -32.09 6.27
CA VAL A 188 7.04 -33.23 6.86
C VAL A 188 7.98 -34.26 7.50
N GLY A 189 9.18 -34.47 6.93
CA GLY A 189 10.17 -35.41 7.47
C GLY A 189 10.68 -35.03 8.86
N GLU A 190 10.86 -33.74 9.12
CA GLU A 190 11.35 -33.24 10.42
C GLU A 190 10.30 -33.38 11.52
N PHE A 191 9.02 -33.15 11.23
CA PHE A 191 7.93 -33.35 12.19
C PHE A 191 7.69 -34.83 12.53
N ILE A 192 7.86 -35.73 11.56
CA ILE A 192 7.75 -37.18 11.81
C ILE A 192 8.91 -37.66 12.70
N LEU A 193 10.14 -37.19 12.42
CA LEU A 193 11.30 -37.55 13.24
C LEU A 193 11.17 -37.00 14.67
N PHE A 194 10.71 -35.75 14.82
CA PHE A 194 10.45 -35.14 16.12
C PHE A 194 9.35 -35.87 16.89
N GLY A 195 8.26 -36.26 16.21
CA GLY A 195 7.19 -37.07 16.80
C GLY A 195 7.66 -38.44 17.26
N LEU A 196 8.51 -39.12 16.48
CA LEU A 196 9.09 -40.42 16.86
C LEU A 196 10.04 -40.31 18.06
N VAL A 197 10.85 -39.25 18.14
CA VAL A 197 11.72 -38.99 19.30
C VAL A 197 10.88 -38.75 20.56
N LEU A 198 9.81 -37.94 20.46
CA LEU A 198 8.87 -37.73 21.57
C LEU A 198 8.17 -39.02 21.99
N LEU A 199 7.79 -39.87 21.05
CA LEU A 199 7.17 -41.18 21.32
C LEU A 199 8.13 -42.15 22.05
N LEU A 200 9.42 -42.14 21.68
CA LEU A 200 10.44 -42.94 22.36
C LEU A 200 10.74 -42.42 23.77
N ILE A 201 10.77 -41.10 23.98
CA ILE A 201 10.92 -40.48 25.30
C ILE A 201 9.69 -40.82 26.18
N PHE A 202 8.49 -40.76 25.62
CA PHE A 202 7.23 -41.11 26.29
C PHE A 202 7.23 -42.55 26.82
N ARG A 203 7.76 -43.51 26.04
CA ARG A 203 7.84 -44.92 26.45
C ARG A 203 8.80 -45.17 27.60
N ARG A 204 9.82 -44.31 27.79
CA ARG A 204 10.89 -44.53 28.77
C ARG A 204 10.66 -43.78 30.07
N MET A 205 10.10 -42.57 30.03
CA MET A 205 9.93 -41.69 31.20
C MET A 205 8.61 -40.88 31.09
N PRO A 206 7.45 -41.44 31.48
CA PRO A 206 6.14 -40.80 31.27
C PRO A 206 5.95 -39.50 32.07
N TYR A 207 6.72 -39.29 33.14
CA TYR A 207 6.69 -38.06 33.94
C TYR A 207 7.32 -36.85 33.24
N LEU A 208 8.24 -37.05 32.28
CA LEU A 208 8.81 -35.95 31.48
C LEU A 208 7.78 -35.37 30.50
N PHE A 209 6.82 -36.18 30.06
CA PHE A 209 5.74 -35.72 29.16
C PHE A 209 4.90 -34.63 29.80
N PHE A 210 4.56 -34.77 31.09
CA PHE A 210 3.83 -33.73 31.82
C PHE A 210 4.63 -32.42 31.86
N PHE A 211 5.94 -32.51 32.10
CA PHE A 211 6.81 -31.34 32.12
C PHE A 211 6.86 -30.64 30.75
N PHE A 212 7.06 -31.38 29.65
CA PHE A 212 7.07 -30.80 28.31
C PHE A 212 5.72 -30.24 27.88
N SER A 213 4.62 -30.92 28.22
CA SER A 213 3.27 -30.42 27.95
C SER A 213 3.00 -29.10 28.68
N VAL A 214 3.38 -29.01 29.95
CA VAL A 214 3.26 -27.77 30.74
C VAL A 214 4.14 -26.66 30.14
N VAL A 215 5.38 -26.95 29.75
CA VAL A 215 6.27 -25.96 29.12
C VAL A 215 5.70 -25.46 27.79
N ILE A 216 5.17 -26.34 26.94
CA ILE A 216 4.55 -25.96 25.66
C ILE A 216 3.32 -25.08 25.92
N VAL A 217 2.46 -25.43 26.88
CA VAL A 217 1.29 -24.63 27.24
C VAL A 217 1.71 -23.25 27.78
N ILE A 218 2.74 -23.18 28.62
CA ILE A 218 3.28 -21.90 29.11
C ILE A 218 3.83 -21.05 27.96
N LEU A 219 4.61 -21.63 27.06
CA LEU A 219 5.14 -20.92 25.89
C LEU A 219 4.00 -20.40 24.99
N PHE A 220 2.96 -21.21 24.80
CA PHE A 220 1.78 -20.82 24.03
C PHE A 220 1.01 -19.67 24.70
N LEU A 221 0.83 -19.72 26.02
CA LEU A 221 0.19 -18.65 26.79
C LEU A 221 1.00 -17.35 26.76
N LEU A 222 2.33 -17.43 26.85
CA LEU A 222 3.22 -16.27 26.76
C LEU A 222 3.18 -15.64 25.36
N PHE A 223 3.14 -16.46 24.32
CA PHE A 223 2.98 -16.00 22.94
C PHE A 223 1.65 -15.25 22.73
N PHE A 224 0.55 -15.80 23.25
CA PHE A 224 -0.76 -15.13 23.20
C PHE A 224 -0.80 -13.85 24.03
N ALA A 225 -0.16 -13.82 25.20
CA ALA A 225 -0.05 -12.61 26.01
C ALA A 225 0.71 -11.49 25.27
N SER A 226 1.79 -11.83 24.56
CA SER A 226 2.54 -10.89 23.72
C SER A 226 1.69 -10.33 22.58
N ILE A 227 0.91 -11.18 21.90
CA ILE A 227 0.00 -10.73 20.83
C ILE A 227 -1.07 -9.79 21.39
N ILE A 228 -1.63 -10.10 22.56
CA ILE A 228 -2.67 -9.28 23.18
C ILE A 228 -2.09 -7.92 23.64
N SER A 229 -0.86 -7.88 24.17
CA SER A 229 -0.22 -6.62 24.57
C SER A 229 0.07 -5.68 23.40
N ASP A 230 0.33 -6.24 22.21
CA ASP A 230 0.56 -5.43 21.00
C ASP A 230 -0.75 -4.87 20.40
N PHE A 231 -1.89 -5.51 20.69
CA PHE A 231 -3.20 -5.12 20.13
C PHE A 231 -4.06 -4.22 21.03
N MET A 232 -3.75 -4.07 22.32
CA MET A 232 -4.49 -3.17 23.21
C MET A 232 -3.55 -2.30 24.07
N PRO A 233 -3.41 -0.98 23.79
CA PRO A 233 -2.82 -0.03 24.72
C PRO A 233 -3.92 0.40 25.72
N PHE A 234 -4.49 -0.55 26.46
CA PHE A 234 -5.47 -0.26 27.50
C PHE A 234 -4.84 -0.51 28.87
N ASP A 235 -4.76 0.55 29.66
CA ASP A 235 -4.22 0.59 31.01
C ASP A 235 -4.98 -0.39 31.95
N PHE A 236 -4.54 -1.65 31.97
CA PHE A 236 -5.17 -2.74 32.72
C PHE A 236 -5.21 -2.45 34.23
N LEU A 237 -4.28 -1.62 34.73
CA LEU A 237 -4.20 -1.17 36.11
C LEU A 237 -5.41 -0.30 36.52
N SER A 238 -5.91 0.53 35.60
CA SER A 238 -7.08 1.41 35.81
C SER A 238 -8.38 0.60 35.91
N PHE A 239 -8.51 -0.45 35.09
CA PHE A 239 -9.69 -1.31 35.07
C PHE A 239 -9.77 -2.20 36.32
N TYR A 240 -8.64 -2.76 36.77
CA TYR A 240 -8.59 -3.61 37.97
C TYR A 240 -8.93 -2.82 39.25
N HIS A 241 -8.44 -1.58 39.37
CA HIS A 241 -8.75 -0.71 40.51
C HIS A 241 -10.23 -0.28 40.55
N LYS A 242 -10.88 -0.19 39.37
CA LYS A 242 -12.31 0.15 39.23
C LYS A 242 -13.23 -1.02 39.55
N ILE A 243 -12.79 -2.26 39.32
CA ILE A 243 -13.54 -3.47 39.68
C ILE A 243 -13.42 -3.76 41.18
N LEU A 244 -12.23 -3.69 41.78
CA LEU A 244 -12.08 -3.87 43.23
C LEU A 244 -12.72 -2.74 44.04
N GLY A 245 -12.73 -1.50 43.53
CA GLY A 245 -13.40 -0.37 44.19
C GLY A 245 -14.93 -0.51 44.28
N ARG A 246 -15.56 -1.33 43.42
CA ARG A 246 -17.01 -1.59 43.47
C ARG A 246 -17.40 -2.78 44.36
N ALA A 247 -16.45 -3.61 44.77
CA ALA A 247 -16.73 -4.76 45.64
C ALA A 247 -16.86 -4.40 47.14
N ASN A 248 -16.35 -3.24 47.56
CA ASN A 248 -16.39 -2.77 48.96
C ASN A 248 -17.64 -1.94 49.33
N CYS A 249 -18.71 -1.97 48.54
CA CYS A 249 -20.00 -1.34 48.87
C CYS A 249 -21.08 -2.33 49.30
N PHE A 250 -20.73 -3.60 49.50
CA PHE A 250 -21.61 -4.61 50.09
C PHE A 250 -20.92 -5.29 51.28
N LEU A 251 -20.68 -4.52 52.34
CA LEU A 251 -20.49 -4.99 53.72
C LEU A 251 -20.98 -3.90 54.67
#